data_AF-A0A1F3Y851-F1
#
_entry.id   AF-A0A1F3Y851-F1
#
_cell.length_a   1.000
_cell.length_b   1.000
_cell.length_c   1.000
_cell.angle_alpha   90.00
_cell.angle_beta   90.00
_cell.angle_gamma   90.00
#
_symmetry.space_group_name_H-M   'P 1'
#
loop_
_entity.id
_entity.type
_entity.pdbx_description
1 polymer ?
#
loop_
_entity_poly.entity_id
_entity_poly.type
_entity_poly.pdbx_seq_one_letter_code
_entity_poly.pdbx_strand_id
1 'polypeptide(L)' 'MGAKKKAKPIWEPGYNGHVYWLGKAKLGKVTRHAGRDAKHKYSWQAAGRAGGGGDLEKAKRAVEAAVAMADKQLDLFN' A
#
# COMPACT_ATOMS: atom_id res chain seq x y z
N MET A 1 3.37 -10.29 29.88
CA MET A 1 2.96 -10.56 28.49
C MET A 1 3.49 -9.41 27.63
N GLY A 2 4.65 -9.58 26.98
CA GLY A 2 5.33 -8.48 26.29
C GLY A 2 4.55 -8.05 25.05
N ALA A 3 4.14 -6.79 24.98
CA ALA A 3 3.53 -6.23 23.78
C ALA A 3 4.51 -6.41 22.62
N LYS A 4 4.20 -7.32 21.68
CA LYS A 4 4.96 -7.45 20.43
C LYS A 4 4.97 -6.07 19.79
N LYS A 5 6.15 -5.43 19.72
CA LYS A 5 6.31 -4.16 19.00
C LYS A 5 5.77 -4.39 17.59
N LYS A 6 4.60 -3.83 17.28
CA LYS A 6 4.04 -3.89 15.92
C LYS A 6 5.12 -3.30 15.01
N ALA A 7 5.64 -4.11 14.08
CA ALA A 7 6.64 -3.64 13.15
C ALA A 7 6.08 -2.41 12.44
N LYS A 8 6.89 -1.36 12.27
CA LYS A 8 6.44 -0.19 11.52
C LYS A 8 6.47 -0.57 10.03
N PRO A 9 5.39 -0.34 9.29
CA PRO A 9 5.45 -0.53 7.86
C PRO A 9 6.47 0.42 7.23
N ILE A 10 7.14 -0.01 6.18
CA ILE A 10 8.15 0.77 5.46
C ILE A 10 7.83 0.81 3.96
N TRP A 11 8.14 1.95 3.34
CA TRP A 11 8.13 2.08 1.89
C TRP A 11 9.50 1.74 1.33
N GLU A 12 9.52 0.73 0.46
CA GLU A 12 10.69 0.41 -0.36
C GLU A 12 10.54 1.08 -1.73
N PRO A 13 11.46 1.99 -2.11
CA PRO A 13 11.46 2.60 -3.43
C PRO A 13 11.97 1.62 -4.49
N GLY A 14 11.36 1.65 -5.66
CA GLY A 14 11.80 0.91 -6.84
C GLY A 14 11.68 1.77 -8.09
N TYR A 15 12.29 1.32 -9.18
CA TYR A 15 12.46 2.11 -10.41
C TYR A 15 11.13 2.64 -10.98
N ASN A 16 10.12 1.78 -11.12
CA ASN A 16 8.80 2.12 -11.64
C ASN A 16 7.68 1.93 -10.61
N GLY A 17 8.02 1.83 -9.32
CA GLY A 17 7.02 1.57 -8.30
C GLY A 17 7.60 1.53 -6.91
N HIS A 18 6.73 1.69 -5.91
CA HIS A 18 7.09 1.63 -4.49
C HIS A 18 6.33 0.47 -3.86
N VAL A 19 6.95 -0.27 -2.96
CA VAL A 19 6.30 -1.38 -2.27
C VAL A 19 6.17 -1.04 -0.79
N TYR A 20 5.02 -1.34 -0.20
CA TYR A 20 4.75 -1.14 1.21
C TYR A 20 4.87 -2.48 1.93
N TRP A 21 5.81 -2.54 2.88
CA TRP A 21 6.20 -3.76 3.59
C TRP A 21 5.92 -3.65 5.08
N LEU A 22 5.58 -4.76 5.71
CA LEU A 22 5.56 -4.93 7.16
C LEU A 22 6.38 -6.17 7.52
N GLY A 23 7.63 -5.95 7.95
CA GLY A 23 8.58 -7.06 8.10
C GLY A 23 8.81 -7.76 6.75
N LYS A 24 8.38 -9.03 6.64
CA LYS A 24 8.45 -9.83 5.40
C LYS A 24 7.15 -9.83 4.59
N ALA A 25 6.08 -9.21 5.11
CA ALA A 25 4.77 -9.21 4.49
C ALA A 25 4.60 -8.01 3.55
N LYS A 26 4.23 -8.28 2.29
CA LYS A 26 3.88 -7.23 1.32
C LYS A 26 2.46 -6.77 1.56
N LEU A 27 2.29 -5.52 1.98
CA LEU A 27 1.00 -4.93 2.30
C LEU A 27 0.35 -4.23 1.10
N GLY A 28 1.18 -3.64 0.25
CA GLY A 28 0.71 -2.94 -0.94
C GLY A 28 1.82 -2.53 -1.88
N LYS A 29 1.44 -1.97 -3.02
CA LYS A 29 2.36 -1.42 -4.01
C LYS A 29 1.74 -0.23 -4.72
N VAL A 30 2.60 0.69 -5.15
CA VAL A 30 2.30 1.76 -6.10
C VAL A 30 3.14 1.51 -7.35
N THR A 31 2.54 1.61 -8.52
CA THR A 31 3.20 1.47 -9.82
C THR A 31 3.02 2.76 -10.60
N ARG A 32 4.12 3.31 -11.09
CA ARG A 32 4.13 4.45 -12.00
C ARG A 32 4.01 3.93 -13.42
N HIS A 33 3.07 4.49 -14.18
CA HIS A 33 2.93 4.21 -15.59
C HIS A 33 3.54 5.37 -16.40
N ALA A 34 4.40 5.02 -17.35
CA ALA A 34 5.05 5.98 -18.25
C ALA A 34 4.37 6.05 -19.63
N GLY A 35 3.47 5.11 -19.94
CA GLY A 35 2.74 5.06 -21.21
C GLY A 35 1.62 6.09 -21.28
N ARG A 36 1.43 6.68 -22.48
CA ARG A 36 0.37 7.65 -22.77
C ARG A 36 -1.04 7.03 -22.66
N ASP A 37 -1.12 5.72 -22.82
CA ASP A 37 -2.34 4.90 -22.79
C ASP A 37 -2.76 4.48 -21.38
N ALA A 38 -1.96 4.78 -20.36
CA ALA A 38 -2.29 4.42 -18.99
C ALA A 38 -3.42 5.32 -18.46
N LYS A 39 -4.51 4.70 -18.01
CA LYS A 39 -5.68 5.37 -17.42
C LYS A 39 -5.28 6.31 -16.26
N HIS A 40 -4.22 5.99 -15.54
CA HIS A 40 -3.68 6.77 -14.43
C HIS A 40 -2.15 6.76 -14.42
N LYS A 41 -1.53 7.90 -14.06
CA LYS A 41 -0.06 8.05 -13.94
C LYS A 41 0.51 7.16 -12.84
N TYR A 42 -0.22 7.00 -11.75
CA TYR A 42 0.11 6.07 -10.66
C TYR A 42 -1.10 5.16 -10.42
N SER A 43 -0.85 3.86 -10.37
CA SER A 43 -1.81 2.86 -9.91
C SER A 43 -1.33 2.29 -8.58
N TRP A 44 -2.25 1.87 -7.72
CA TRP A 44 -1.91 1.29 -6.45
C TRP A 44 -2.79 0.08 -6.13
N GLN A 45 -2.28 -0.82 -5.31
CA GLN A 45 -2.98 -2.02 -4.87
C GLN A 45 -2.58 -2.33 -3.42
N ALA A 46 -3.57 -2.60 -2.57
CA ALA A 46 -3.38 -2.97 -1.18
C ALA A 46 -4.65 -3.61 -0.60
N ALA A 47 -4.49 -4.62 0.26
CA ALA A 47 -5.59 -5.28 0.98
C ALA A 47 -6.82 -5.62 0.11
N GLY A 48 -6.59 -6.22 -1.07
CA GLY A 48 -7.66 -6.59 -2.01
C GLY A 48 -8.29 -5.43 -2.79
N ARG A 49 -7.89 -4.19 -2.53
CA ARG A 49 -8.35 -2.98 -3.23
C ARG A 49 -7.29 -2.48 -4.21
N ALA A 50 -7.76 -1.81 -5.26
CA ALA A 50 -6.90 -1.15 -6.23
C ALA A 50 -7.51 0.18 -6.66
N GLY A 51 -6.65 1.10 -7.12
CA GLY A 51 -7.07 2.39 -7.64
C GLY A 51 -5.94 3.06 -8.41
N GLY A 52 -6.18 4.29 -8.86
CA GLY A 52 -5.16 5.07 -9.52
C GLY A 52 -5.42 6.56 -9.45
N GLY A 53 -4.40 7.35 -9.78
CA GLY A 53 -4.45 8.81 -9.78
C GLY A 53 -3.24 9.46 -10.44
N GLY A 54 -3.23 10.79 -10.46
CA GLY A 54 -2.14 11.59 -11.02
C GLY A 54 -0.96 11.84 -10.09
N ASP A 55 -1.10 11.49 -8.80
CA ASP A 55 -0.17 11.88 -7.75
C ASP A 55 0.34 10.67 -6.94
N LEU A 56 1.65 10.68 -6.66
CA LEU A 56 2.33 9.60 -5.94
C LEU A 56 1.95 9.58 -4.47
N GLU A 57 1.87 10.74 -3.82
CA GLU A 57 1.58 10.82 -2.39
C GLU A 57 0.15 10.35 -2.10
N LYS A 58 -0.82 10.74 -2.93
CA LYS A 58 -2.20 10.24 -2.87
C LYS A 58 -2.26 8.73 -3.04
N ALA A 59 -1.49 8.17 -3.99
CA ALA A 59 -1.43 6.72 -4.18
C ALA A 59 -0.84 5.98 -2.97
N LYS A 60 0.22 6.53 -2.35
CA LYS A 60 0.81 5.98 -1.11
C LYS A 60 -0.17 6.04 0.06
N ARG A 61 -0.80 7.20 0.30
CA ARG A 61 -1.82 7.36 1.36
C ARG A 61 -3.01 6.41 1.18
N ALA A 62 -3.43 6.15 -0.05
CA ALA A 62 -4.50 5.21 -0.33
C ALA A 62 -4.12 3.76 0.01
N VAL A 63 -2.87 3.37 -0.24
CA VAL A 63 -2.33 2.07 0.21
C VAL A 63 -2.32 1.98 1.73
N GLU A 64 -1.83 3.01 2.42
CA GLU A 64 -1.77 3.05 3.88
C GLU A 64 -3.18 2.95 4.50
N ALA A 65 -4.14 3.70 3.94
CA ALA A 65 -5.54 3.65 4.38
C ALA A 65 -6.18 2.27 4.14
N ALA A 66 -5.96 1.66 2.98
CA ALA A 66 -6.51 0.34 2.66
C ALA A 66 -5.95 -0.75 3.60
N VAL A 67 -4.67 -0.66 3.95
CA VAL A 67 -4.04 -1.57 4.93
C VAL A 67 -4.60 -1.34 6.33
N ALA A 68 -4.71 -0.10 6.79
CA ALA A 68 -5.24 0.22 8.12
C ALA A 68 -6.70 -0.25 8.28
N MET A 69 -7.51 -0.10 7.23
CA MET A 69 -8.89 -0.60 7.21
C MET A 69 -8.95 -2.13 7.28
N ALA A 70 -8.02 -2.82 6.62
CA ALA A 70 -7.99 -4.28 6.63
C ALA A 70 -7.46 -4.86 7.96
N ASP A 71 -6.48 -4.21 8.59
CA ASP A 71 -6.04 -4.56 9.96
C ASP A 71 -7.21 -4.47 10.94
N LYS A 72 -8.01 -3.40 10.85
CA LYS A 72 -9.22 -3.23 11.67
C LYS A 72 -10.31 -4.26 11.36
N GLN A 73 -10.41 -4.74 10.12
CA GLN A 73 -11.42 -5.74 9.74
C GLN A 73 -11.13 -7.13 10.32
N LEU A 74 -9.85 -7.47 10.55
CA LEU A 74 -9.48 -8.77 11.13
C LEU A 74 -9.76 -8.88 12.64
N ASP A 75 -9.98 -7.76 13.32
CA ASP A 75 -10.30 -7.71 14.75
C ASP A 75 -11.76 -8.07 15.07
N LEU A 76 -12.59 -8.37 14.06
CA LEU A 76 -14.02 -8.65 14.22
C LEU A 76 -14.36 -10.07 14.71
N PHE A 77 -13.36 -10.94 14.90
CA PHE A 77 -13.56 -12.34 15.34
C PHE A 77 -12.66 -12.76 16.50
N ASN A 78 -12.27 -11.83 17.37
CA ASN A 78 -11.46 -12.14 18.56
C ASN A 78 -12.24 -11.91 19.85
#